data_AF-A0A964QCP5-F1
#
_entry.id   AF-A0A964QCP5-F1
#
_cell.length_a   1.000
_cell.length_b   1.000
_cell.length_c   1.000
_cell.angle_alpha   90.00
_cell.angle_beta   90.00
_cell.angle_gamma   90.00
#
_symmetry.space_group_name_H-M   'P 1'
#
loop_
_entity.id
_entity.type
_entity.pdbx_description
1 polymer ?
#
loop_
_entity_poly.entity_id
_entity_poly.type
_entity_poly.pdbx_seq_one_letter_code
_entity_poly.pdbx_strand_id
1 'polypeptide(L)'
;MNHDKGCRRSVKFAAAVIGVVLAAGCEVTNPGPVPDGALILEAAQQGLVNGAKERLTRALGQGAYSTAFISRELFPGGTTGSYGQGVNIQAGSMQWNESGNNNLYPNLQQARWI
;
A
#
# COMPACT_ATOMS: atom_id res chain seq x y z
N MET A 1 -28.08 4.32 44.07
CA MET A 1 -27.91 2.89 43.69
C MET A 1 -28.17 2.56 42.21
N ASN A 2 -28.78 3.44 41.39
CA ASN A 2 -29.00 3.16 39.95
C ASN A 2 -27.81 3.56 39.03
N HIS A 3 -26.94 4.46 39.48
CA HIS A 3 -25.76 4.92 38.72
C HIS A 3 -24.70 3.82 38.52
N ASP A 4 -24.45 2.98 39.54
CA ASP A 4 -23.44 1.91 39.48
C ASP A 4 -23.79 0.79 38.49
N LYS A 5 -25.08 0.52 38.29
CA LYS A 5 -25.55 -0.51 37.36
C LYS A 5 -25.33 -0.10 35.90
N GLY A 6 -25.47 1.20 35.62
CA GLY A 6 -25.17 1.79 34.31
C GLY A 6 -23.68 1.71 33.99
N CYS A 7 -22.83 2.16 34.93
CA CYS A 7 -21.37 2.11 34.77
C CYS A 7 -20.85 0.67 34.56
N ARG A 8 -21.32 -0.31 35.35
CA ARG A 8 -20.96 -1.73 35.16
C ARG A 8 -21.42 -2.33 33.83
N ARG A 9 -22.55 -1.87 33.28
CA ARG A 9 -23.01 -2.32 31.95
C ARG A 9 -22.13 -1.75 30.84
N SER A 10 -21.78 -0.47 30.93
CA SER A 10 -20.89 0.19 29.96
C SER A 10 -19.49 -0.43 29.93
N VAL A 11 -18.92 -0.77 31.10
CA VAL A 11 -17.61 -1.42 31.20
C VAL A 11 -17.65 -2.83 30.60
N LYS A 12 -18.70 -3.61 30.86
CA LYS A 12 -18.86 -4.94 30.26
C LYS A 12 -19.01 -4.89 28.75
N PHE A 13 -19.76 -3.91 28.25
CA PHE A 13 -19.94 -3.71 26.82
C PHE A 13 -18.64 -3.30 26.13
N ALA A 14 -17.91 -2.34 26.71
CA ALA A 14 -16.60 -1.93 26.22
C ALA A 14 -15.59 -3.10 26.21
N ALA A 15 -15.55 -3.91 27.27
CA ALA A 15 -14.68 -5.09 27.33
C ALA A 15 -15.05 -6.14 26.27
N ALA A 16 -16.33 -6.35 26.00
CA ALA A 16 -16.78 -7.25 24.94
C ALA A 16 -16.37 -6.75 23.55
N VAL A 17 -16.54 -5.44 23.29
CA VAL A 17 -16.12 -4.83 22.01
C VAL A 17 -14.61 -4.94 21.82
N ILE A 18 -13.81 -4.64 22.85
CA ILE A 18 -12.34 -4.78 22.80
C ILE A 18 -11.95 -6.24 22.56
N GLY A 19 -12.61 -7.20 23.22
CA GLY A 19 -12.37 -8.63 23.02
C GLY A 19 -12.65 -9.09 21.59
N VAL A 20 -13.73 -8.59 20.97
CA VAL A 20 -14.05 -8.89 19.56
C VAL A 20 -13.02 -8.27 18.61
N VAL A 21 -12.58 -7.03 18.85
CA VAL A 21 -11.57 -6.37 18.00
C VAL A 21 -10.22 -7.09 18.08
N LEU A 22 -9.80 -7.54 19.26
CA LEU A 22 -8.55 -8.28 19.44
C LEU A 22 -8.62 -9.70 18.85
N ALA A 23 -9.77 -10.36 18.93
CA ALA A 23 -9.98 -11.68 18.35
C ALA A 23 -10.16 -11.65 16.81
N ALA A 24 -10.57 -10.50 16.25
CA ALA A 24 -10.66 -10.28 14.81
C ALA A 24 -9.32 -9.90 14.17
N GLY A 25 -8.20 -10.06 14.88
CA GLY A 25 -6.87 -9.93 14.32
C GLY A 25 -6.67 -10.94 13.20
N CYS A 26 -6.98 -10.55 11.96
CA CYS A 26 -6.55 -11.27 10.78
C CYS A 26 -5.03 -11.45 10.91
N GLU A 27 -4.56 -12.69 10.79
CA GLU A 27 -3.15 -12.95 10.58
C GLU A 27 -2.76 -12.20 9.29
N VAL A 28 -2.14 -11.03 9.45
CA VAL A 28 -1.57 -10.30 8.32
C VAL A 28 -0.26 -10.99 8.01
N THR A 29 -0.35 -12.23 7.53
CA THR A 29 0.75 -12.86 6.82
C THR A 29 0.92 -12.00 5.58
N ASN A 30 2.07 -11.32 5.43
CA ASN A 30 2.45 -10.73 4.16
C ASN A 30 2.33 -11.87 3.14
N PRO A 31 1.33 -11.87 2.25
CA PRO A 31 1.01 -13.05 1.49
C PRO A 31 2.27 -13.40 0.69
N GLY A 32 2.72 -14.63 0.86
CA GLY A 32 3.76 -15.17 0.01
C GLY A 32 3.32 -15.13 -1.46
N PRO A 33 4.18 -15.55 -2.38
CA PRO A 33 3.81 -15.65 -3.80
C PRO A 33 2.46 -16.35 -3.96
N VAL A 34 1.57 -15.78 -4.79
CA VAL A 34 0.26 -16.38 -5.07
C VAL A 34 0.50 -17.79 -5.61
N PRO A 35 -0.04 -18.85 -4.97
CA PRO A 35 0.20 -20.20 -5.42
C PRO A 35 -0.50 -20.44 -6.77
N ASP A 36 0.16 -21.16 -7.69
CA ASP A 36 -0.37 -21.41 -9.05
C ASP A 36 -1.80 -21.97 -9.04
N GLY A 37 -2.12 -22.85 -8.09
CA GLY A 37 -3.47 -23.42 -7.96
C GLY A 37 -4.57 -22.38 -7.69
N ALA A 38 -4.24 -21.23 -7.11
CA ALA A 38 -5.20 -20.15 -6.89
C ALA A 38 -5.58 -19.42 -8.18
N LEU A 39 -4.71 -19.43 -9.21
CA LEU A 39 -4.98 -18.79 -10.50
C LEU A 39 -6.04 -19.53 -11.33
N ILE A 40 -6.28 -20.81 -11.01
CA ILE A 40 -7.25 -21.66 -11.70
C ILE A 40 -8.66 -21.45 -11.14
N LEU A 41 -8.78 -20.92 -9.92
CA LEU A 41 -10.06 -20.67 -9.27
C LEU A 41 -10.78 -19.50 -9.94
N GLU A 42 -12.00 -19.73 -10.42
CA GLU A 42 -12.84 -18.68 -11.02
C GLU A 42 -13.06 -17.49 -10.06
N ALA A 43 -13.23 -17.79 -8.76
CA ALA A 43 -13.38 -16.78 -7.72
C ALA A 43 -12.15 -15.85 -7.57
N ALA A 44 -10.96 -16.28 -7.98
CA ALA A 44 -9.73 -15.49 -7.89
C ALA A 44 -9.54 -14.55 -9.09
N GLN A 45 -10.18 -14.82 -10.24
CA GLN A 45 -9.93 -14.10 -11.49
C GLN A 45 -10.23 -12.61 -11.38
N GLN A 46 -11.38 -12.26 -10.78
CA GLN A 46 -11.76 -10.85 -10.63
C GLN A 46 -10.79 -10.09 -9.71
N GLY A 47 -10.34 -10.74 -8.63
CA GLY A 47 -9.33 -10.19 -7.73
C GLY A 47 -8.00 -9.95 -8.43
N LEU A 48 -7.56 -10.90 -9.25
CA LEU A 48 -6.32 -10.80 -10.03
C LEU A 48 -6.38 -9.63 -11.02
N VAL A 49 -7.46 -9.54 -11.82
CA VAL A 49 -7.64 -8.47 -12.81
C VAL A 49 -7.71 -7.10 -12.15
N ASN A 50 -8.41 -6.98 -11.01
CA ASN A 50 -8.49 -5.73 -10.29
C ASN A 50 -7.14 -5.34 -9.67
N GLY A 51 -6.41 -6.30 -9.10
CA GLY A 51 -5.05 -6.08 -8.60
C GLY A 51 -4.08 -5.65 -9.69
N ALA A 52 -4.16 -6.27 -10.87
CA ALA A 52 -3.37 -5.88 -12.03
C ALA A 52 -3.66 -4.44 -12.48
N LYS A 53 -4.95 -4.07 -12.56
CA LYS A 53 -5.37 -2.69 -12.89
C LYS A 53 -4.85 -1.67 -11.89
N GLU A 54 -4.96 -1.96 -10.59
CA GLU A 54 -4.43 -1.10 -9.53
C GLU A 54 -2.91 -0.96 -9.68
N ARG A 55 -2.20 -2.08 -9.87
CA ARG A 55 -0.74 -2.07 -9.99
C ARG A 55 -0.27 -1.27 -11.19
N LEU A 56 -0.92 -1.43 -12.34
CA LEU A 56 -0.64 -0.66 -13.55
C LEU A 56 -0.94 0.83 -13.36
N THR A 57 -2.09 1.17 -12.78
CA THR A 57 -2.50 2.57 -12.53
C THR A 57 -1.51 3.27 -11.61
N ARG A 58 -1.11 2.60 -10.51
CA ARG A 58 -0.11 3.10 -9.57
C ARG A 58 1.25 3.29 -10.23
N ALA A 59 1.68 2.33 -11.04
CA ALA A 59 2.94 2.39 -11.78
C ALA A 59 2.97 3.54 -12.78
N LEU A 60 1.89 3.74 -13.54
CA LEU A 60 1.77 4.86 -14.50
C LEU A 60 1.77 6.21 -13.78
N GLY A 61 0.99 6.36 -12.71
CA GLY A 61 0.95 7.60 -11.93
C GLY A 61 2.30 7.94 -11.31
N GLN A 62 2.94 6.96 -10.67
CA GLN A 62 4.25 7.15 -10.05
C GLN A 62 5.35 7.41 -11.09
N GLY A 63 5.32 6.68 -12.22
CA GLY A 63 6.24 6.88 -13.34
C GLY A 63 6.13 8.27 -13.95
N ALA A 64 4.91 8.74 -14.23
CA ALA A 64 4.67 10.09 -14.74
C ALA A 64 5.17 11.16 -13.74
N TYR A 65 4.85 11.01 -12.46
CA TYR A 65 5.28 11.94 -11.42
C TYR A 65 6.81 11.98 -11.29
N SER A 66 7.48 10.83 -11.23
CA SER A 66 8.96 10.77 -11.11
C SER A 66 9.68 11.26 -12.37
N THR A 67 9.17 10.93 -13.57
CA THR A 67 9.76 11.40 -14.83
C THR A 67 9.60 12.89 -15.03
N ALA A 68 8.55 13.52 -14.49
CA ALA A 68 8.38 14.97 -14.47
C ALA A 68 9.49 15.69 -13.66
N PHE A 69 10.05 15.06 -12.62
CA PHE A 69 11.22 15.61 -11.92
C PHE A 69 12.51 15.44 -12.73
N ILE A 70 12.71 14.29 -13.37
CA ILE A 70 13.90 14.01 -14.19
C ILE A 70 13.97 14.95 -15.40
N SER A 71 12.83 15.14 -16.07
CA SER A 71 12.69 16.05 -17.21
C SER A 71 12.67 17.53 -16.81
N ARG A 72 12.61 17.82 -15.50
CA ARG A 72 12.48 19.18 -14.95
C ARG A 72 11.22 19.90 -15.43
N GLU A 73 10.12 19.16 -15.59
CA GLU A 73 8.78 19.72 -15.84
C GLU A 73 8.12 20.16 -14.52
N LEU A 74 8.50 19.52 -13.40
CA LEU A 74 8.01 19.86 -12.07
C LEU A 74 9.15 20.46 -11.23
N PHE A 75 8.97 21.71 -10.79
CA PHE A 75 9.91 22.39 -9.91
C PHE A 75 9.28 22.55 -8.51
N PRO A 76 9.88 21.97 -7.47
CA PRO A 76 9.39 22.15 -6.11
C PRO A 76 9.66 23.58 -5.63
N GLY A 77 8.69 24.47 -5.83
CA GLY A 77 8.77 25.84 -5.34
C GLY A 77 8.66 25.89 -3.82
N GLY A 78 9.68 26.44 -3.14
CA GLY A 78 9.60 26.77 -1.71
C GLY A 78 9.89 25.64 -0.73
N THR A 79 10.41 24.49 -1.18
CA THR A 79 10.83 23.41 -0.28
C THR A 79 12.29 23.02 -0.53
N THR A 80 13.07 22.88 0.53
CA THR A 80 14.45 22.36 0.48
C THR A 80 14.50 20.82 0.46
N GLY A 81 13.34 20.16 0.45
CA GLY A 81 13.22 18.71 0.48
C GLY A 81 12.97 18.07 -0.89
N SER A 82 13.04 16.74 -0.94
CA SER A 82 12.97 15.96 -2.18
C SER A 82 11.54 15.70 -2.71
N TYR A 83 10.51 16.38 -2.18
CA TYR A 83 9.10 16.22 -2.58
C TYR A 83 8.58 14.76 -2.59
N GLY A 84 9.11 13.93 -1.69
CA GLY A 84 8.78 12.51 -1.60
C GLY A 84 9.45 11.61 -2.65
N GLN A 85 10.31 12.18 -3.51
CA GLN A 85 11.16 11.45 -4.45
C GLN A 85 12.53 11.13 -3.84
N GLY A 86 13.22 10.10 -4.33
CA GLY A 86 14.62 9.86 -4.01
C GLY A 86 15.54 10.90 -4.65
N VAL A 87 16.61 11.31 -3.98
CA VAL A 87 17.63 12.23 -4.54
C VAL A 87 18.30 11.63 -5.79
N ASN A 88 18.41 10.31 -5.84
CA ASN A 88 18.91 9.57 -6.98
C ASN A 88 17.95 9.64 -8.18
N ILE A 89 16.63 9.57 -7.96
CA ILE A 89 15.63 9.77 -9.03
C ILE A 89 15.73 11.19 -9.58
N GLN A 90 15.88 12.20 -8.73
CA GLN A 90 16.10 13.58 -9.17
C GLN A 90 17.42 13.75 -9.94
N ALA A 91 18.45 12.98 -9.58
CA ALA A 91 19.70 12.91 -10.32
C ALA A 91 19.62 12.07 -11.62
N GLY A 92 18.46 11.49 -11.94
CA GLY A 92 18.24 10.69 -13.14
C GLY A 92 18.57 9.21 -13.01
N SER A 93 18.79 8.68 -11.80
CA SER A 93 19.08 7.26 -11.57
C SER A 93 17.94 6.54 -10.86
N MET A 94 17.43 5.48 -11.49
CA MET A 94 16.44 4.56 -10.93
C MET A 94 17.17 3.29 -10.51
N GLN A 95 17.32 3.02 -9.22
CA GLN A 95 18.08 1.87 -8.75
C GLN A 95 17.14 0.70 -8.42
N TRP A 96 17.60 -0.53 -8.66
CA TRP A 96 16.83 -1.73 -8.28
C TRP A 96 16.65 -1.85 -6.76
N ASN A 97 17.62 -1.34 -5.99
CA ASN A 97 17.76 -1.61 -4.55
C ASN A 97 17.26 -0.45 -3.67
N GLU A 98 16.53 0.52 -4.22
CA GLU A 98 16.00 1.62 -3.40
C GLU A 98 15.11 1.07 -2.28
N SER A 99 15.42 1.44 -1.04
CA SER A 99 14.64 1.02 0.12
C SER A 99 13.35 1.84 0.22
N GLY A 100 12.21 1.16 0.37
CA GLY A 100 10.91 1.77 0.70
C GLY A 100 9.81 1.52 -0.34
N ASN A 101 8.58 1.87 0.03
CA ASN A 101 7.38 1.67 -0.80
C ASN A 101 7.39 2.41 -2.15
N ASN A 102 8.40 3.28 -2.37
CA ASN A 102 8.53 4.13 -3.53
C ASN A 102 9.61 3.64 -4.52
N ASN A 103 10.10 2.40 -4.39
CA ASN A 103 11.08 1.84 -5.32
C ASN A 103 10.47 1.72 -6.73
N LEU A 104 10.73 2.73 -7.55
CA LEU A 104 10.03 2.98 -8.80
C LEU A 104 10.30 1.86 -9.80
N TYR A 105 11.55 1.47 -9.97
CA TYR A 105 11.94 0.50 -11.00
C TYR A 105 11.27 -0.88 -10.83
N PRO A 106 11.36 -1.59 -9.70
CA PRO A 106 10.68 -2.87 -9.52
C PRO A 106 9.15 -2.72 -9.52
N ASN A 107 8.60 -1.60 -9.07
CA ASN A 107 7.15 -1.33 -9.19
C ASN A 107 6.72 -1.26 -10.66
N LEU A 108 7.49 -0.56 -11.50
CA LEU A 108 7.27 -0.47 -12.95
C LEU A 108 7.47 -1.82 -13.63
N GLN A 109 8.50 -2.59 -13.25
CA GLN A 109 8.73 -3.92 -13.80
C GLN A 109 7.58 -4.86 -13.43
N GLN A 110 7.17 -4.91 -12.16
CA GLN A 110 6.06 -5.77 -11.75
C GLN A 110 4.78 -5.44 -12.52
N ALA A 111 4.45 -4.17 -12.73
CA ALA A 111 3.27 -3.76 -13.48
C ALA A 111 3.31 -4.17 -14.97
N ARG A 112 4.49 -4.42 -15.55
CA ARG A 112 4.63 -4.88 -16.94
C ARG A 112 4.42 -6.39 -17.10
N TRP A 113 4.71 -7.16 -16.06
CA TRP A 113 4.74 -8.62 -16.09
C TRP A 113 3.63 -9.28 -15.25
N ILE A 114 2.68 -8.48 -14.76
CA ILE A 114 1.50 -8.94 -14.02
C ILE A 114 0.39 -9.40 -14.96
#